data_AF-A0A0C5WUS6-F1
#
_entry.id   AF-A0A0C5WUS6-F1
#
_cell.length_a   1.000
_cell.length_b   1.000
_cell.length_c   1.000
_cell.angle_alpha   90.00
_cell.angle_beta   90.00
_cell.angle_gamma   90.00
#
_symmetry.space_group_name_H-M   'P 1'
#
loop_
_entity.id
_entity.type
_entity.pdbx_description
1 polymer ?
#
loop_
_entity_poly.entity_id
_entity_poly.type
_entity_poly.pdbx_seq_one_letter_code
_entity_poly.pdbx_strand_id
1 'polypeptide(L)'
;MKLKSLALSLLAATTLMTGHVHASATNQSFDNTDNILARASQIEDLEYKIMVQRATQTAIWAMPAVTQVDFLKATRRDLGGDYNDVVYINKPFASNKGFLTANDVTAYAWGTITSRNGPIVIEVPAASDKVSYFGSVVNQWEQPIVDVGPAGADQGKGGKYVFLPPNYEGTPSKADLEAEV
;
A
#
# COMPACT_ATOMS: atom_id res chain seq x y z
N MET A 1 -49.39 -35.52 71.13
CA MET A 1 -50.40 -34.58 70.59
C MET A 1 -50.00 -33.15 70.94
N LYS A 2 -49.44 -32.40 69.96
CA LYS A 2 -49.60 -30.95 69.71
C LYS A 2 -48.54 -30.52 68.68
N LEU A 3 -48.97 -30.44 67.41
CA LEU A 3 -48.33 -29.70 66.32
C LEU A 3 -48.65 -28.20 66.45
N LYS A 4 -47.74 -27.37 65.94
CA LYS A 4 -47.83 -25.97 65.41
C LYS A 4 -46.47 -25.32 65.70
N SER A 5 -45.71 -24.66 64.82
CA SER A 5 -45.85 -24.21 63.42
C SER A 5 -44.48 -23.60 63.05
N LEU A 6 -43.78 -24.16 62.06
CA LEU A 6 -43.39 -23.53 60.79
C LEU A 6 -42.97 -22.04 60.83
N ALA A 7 -41.68 -21.78 60.64
CA ALA A 7 -41.16 -20.62 59.91
C ALA A 7 -39.70 -20.90 59.48
N LEU A 8 -39.55 -21.39 58.25
CA LEU A 8 -38.28 -21.59 57.57
C LEU A 8 -37.95 -20.28 56.82
N SER A 9 -37.08 -19.45 57.38
CA SER A 9 -36.59 -18.25 56.71
C SER A 9 -35.42 -18.59 55.79
N LEU A 10 -35.77 -18.77 54.51
CA LEU A 10 -34.88 -18.95 53.38
C LEU A 10 -34.10 -17.63 53.15
N LEU A 11 -32.78 -17.64 53.40
CA LEU A 11 -31.91 -16.52 53.04
C LEU A 11 -31.59 -16.65 51.54
N ALA A 12 -32.34 -15.94 50.70
CA ALA A 12 -32.09 -15.89 49.26
C ALA A 12 -30.79 -15.12 48.98
N ALA A 13 -29.75 -15.83 48.58
CA ALA A 13 -28.54 -15.23 48.03
C ALA A 13 -28.86 -14.71 46.62
N THR A 14 -29.05 -13.40 46.49
CA THR A 14 -29.22 -12.74 45.19
C THR A 14 -27.84 -12.59 44.54
N THR A 15 -27.43 -13.59 43.77
CA THR A 15 -26.30 -13.46 42.85
C THR A 15 -26.72 -12.47 41.75
N LEU A 16 -26.22 -11.25 41.81
CA LEU A 16 -26.28 -10.32 40.69
C LEU A 16 -25.44 -10.91 39.54
N MET A 17 -26.12 -11.60 38.63
CA MET A 17 -25.59 -11.94 37.31
C MET A 17 -25.33 -10.62 36.59
N THR A 18 -24.09 -10.14 36.60
CA THR A 18 -23.65 -9.13 35.63
C THR A 18 -23.68 -9.80 34.26
N GLY A 19 -24.73 -9.48 33.49
CA GLY A 19 -24.94 -10.00 32.15
C GLY A 19 -23.68 -9.79 31.31
N HIS A 20 -23.03 -10.89 30.94
CA HIS A 20 -22.05 -10.86 29.89
C HIS A 20 -22.84 -10.62 28.61
N VAL A 21 -22.75 -9.39 28.08
CA VAL A 21 -23.28 -9.09 26.75
C VAL A 21 -22.43 -9.92 25.79
N HIS A 22 -22.95 -11.08 25.40
CA HIS A 22 -22.43 -11.82 24.26
C HIS A 22 -22.52 -10.87 23.06
N ALA A 23 -21.36 -10.47 22.54
CA ALA A 23 -21.29 -9.82 21.24
C ALA A 23 -21.99 -10.76 20.23
N SER A 24 -23.14 -10.31 19.74
CA SER A 24 -23.87 -11.02 18.69
C SER A 24 -22.94 -11.15 17.50
N ALA A 25 -22.78 -12.36 16.97
CA ALA A 25 -22.10 -12.58 15.71
C ALA A 25 -22.99 -12.05 14.58
N THR A 26 -23.09 -10.74 14.44
CA THR A 26 -23.72 -10.10 13.30
C THR A 26 -22.82 -10.27 12.10
N ASN A 27 -23.38 -10.82 11.01
CA ASN A 27 -22.73 -10.95 9.70
C ASN A 27 -21.91 -9.68 9.40
N GLN A 28 -20.59 -9.83 9.39
CA GLN A 28 -19.67 -8.75 9.04
C GLN A 28 -19.83 -8.45 7.55
N SER A 29 -20.80 -7.59 7.24
CA SER A 29 -20.89 -6.89 5.97
C SER A 29 -19.83 -5.78 5.96
N PHE A 30 -19.29 -5.45 4.79
CA PHE A 30 -18.42 -4.28 4.61
C PHE A 30 -19.03 -3.00 5.20
N ASP A 31 -20.36 -2.88 5.18
CA ASP A 31 -21.10 -1.70 5.65
C ASP A 31 -21.39 -1.70 7.16
N ASN A 32 -21.21 -2.84 7.85
CA ASN A 32 -21.47 -2.92 9.28
C ASN A 32 -20.15 -2.84 10.06
N THR A 33 -19.83 -1.65 10.55
CA THR A 33 -18.66 -1.41 11.39
C THR A 33 -18.85 -1.85 12.85
N ASP A 34 -19.94 -2.57 13.17
CA ASP A 34 -20.35 -2.98 14.51
C ASP A 34 -20.29 -1.82 15.52
N ASN A 35 -20.81 -0.66 15.10
CA ASN A 35 -20.83 0.58 15.86
C ASN A 35 -19.45 0.94 16.45
N ILE A 36 -18.44 0.96 15.58
CA ILE A 36 -17.04 1.24 15.94
C ILE A 36 -16.87 2.53 16.75
N LEU A 37 -17.72 3.54 16.51
CA LEU A 37 -17.71 4.81 17.24
C LEU A 37 -18.11 4.65 18.71
N ALA A 38 -19.14 3.86 19.02
CA ALA A 38 -19.53 3.57 20.40
C ALA A 38 -18.47 2.75 21.14
N ARG A 39 -17.82 1.78 20.47
CA ARG A 39 -16.71 1.03 21.08
C ARG A 39 -15.51 1.93 21.35
N ALA A 40 -15.14 2.78 20.39
CA ALA A 40 -14.02 3.70 20.53
C ALA A 40 -14.24 4.72 21.66
N SER A 41 -15.48 5.14 21.92
CA SER A 41 -15.79 6.08 23.01
C SER A 41 -15.65 5.48 24.41
N GLN A 42 -15.77 4.15 24.55
CA GLN A 42 -15.58 3.45 25.84
C GLN A 42 -14.11 3.30 26.23
N ILE A 43 -13.17 3.56 25.32
CA ILE A 43 -11.75 3.37 25.61
C ILE A 43 -11.24 4.60 26.31
N GLU A 44 -10.92 4.49 27.60
CA GLU A 44 -10.40 5.61 28.39
C GLU A 44 -8.87 5.68 28.37
N ASP A 45 -8.19 4.59 28.03
CA ASP A 45 -6.74 4.49 27.97
C ASP A 45 -6.15 5.45 26.92
N LEU A 46 -5.36 6.41 27.41
CA LEU A 46 -4.70 7.44 26.59
C LEU A 46 -3.67 6.83 25.64
N GLU A 47 -2.91 5.83 26.08
CA GLU A 47 -1.87 5.20 25.25
C GLU A 47 -2.51 4.46 24.07
N TYR A 48 -3.60 3.75 24.32
CA TYR A 48 -4.37 3.11 23.26
C TYR A 48 -4.92 4.15 22.26
N LYS A 49 -5.50 5.25 22.76
CA LYS A 49 -6.01 6.34 21.89
C LYS A 49 -4.91 6.92 20.99
N ILE A 50 -3.74 7.20 21.56
CA ILE A 50 -2.58 7.70 20.82
C ILE A 50 -2.16 6.69 19.75
N MET A 51 -2.08 5.40 20.09
CA MET A 51 -1.75 4.34 19.15
C MET A 51 -2.72 4.30 17.97
N VAL A 52 -4.03 4.31 18.21
CA VAL A 52 -5.05 4.26 17.15
C VAL A 52 -4.99 5.48 16.25
N GLN A 53 -4.80 6.68 16.83
CA GLN A 53 -4.66 7.91 16.05
C GLN A 53 -3.42 7.86 15.17
N ARG A 54 -2.26 7.48 15.72
CA ARG A 54 -1.02 7.34 14.95
C ARG A 54 -1.16 6.31 13.84
N ALA A 55 -1.72 5.13 14.14
CA ALA A 55 -1.91 4.07 13.15
C ALA A 55 -2.82 4.53 11.99
N THR A 56 -3.93 5.20 12.30
CA THR A 56 -4.85 5.74 11.29
C THR A 56 -4.16 6.79 10.41
N GLN A 57 -3.42 7.72 11.01
CA GLN A 57 -2.70 8.75 10.25
C GLN A 57 -1.57 8.15 9.40
N THR A 58 -0.84 7.17 9.91
CA THR A 58 0.18 6.44 9.15
C THR A 58 -0.43 5.70 7.96
N ALA A 59 -1.60 5.07 8.12
CA ALA A 59 -2.27 4.39 7.02
C ALA A 59 -2.65 5.36 5.88
N ILE A 60 -3.15 6.56 6.22
CA ILE A 60 -3.45 7.60 5.24
C ILE A 60 -2.18 8.11 4.56
N TRP A 61 -1.14 8.41 5.34
CA TRP A 61 0.14 8.91 4.84
C TRP A 61 0.86 7.91 3.92
N ALA A 62 0.77 6.62 4.24
CA ALA A 62 1.43 5.55 3.47
C ALA A 62 0.62 5.08 2.25
N MET A 63 -0.60 5.60 2.04
CA MET A 63 -1.50 5.10 1.00
C MET A 63 -0.86 5.01 -0.40
N PRO A 64 -0.14 6.03 -0.91
CA PRO A 64 0.53 5.92 -2.21
C PRO A 64 1.70 4.91 -2.18
N ALA A 65 2.42 4.86 -1.06
CA ALA A 65 3.57 3.97 -0.90
C ALA A 65 3.20 2.48 -0.92
N VAL A 66 1.99 2.13 -0.51
CA VAL A 66 1.50 0.75 -0.55
C VAL A 66 1.41 0.23 -1.98
N THR A 67 1.05 1.08 -2.96
CA THR A 67 0.96 0.69 -4.39
C THR A 67 2.28 0.08 -4.89
N GLN A 68 3.40 0.75 -4.63
CA GLN A 68 4.72 0.29 -5.09
C GLN A 68 5.17 -0.99 -4.37
N VAL A 69 4.85 -1.12 -3.08
CA VAL A 69 5.11 -2.35 -2.32
C VAL A 69 4.32 -3.53 -2.90
N ASP A 70 3.05 -3.31 -3.25
CA ASP A 70 2.20 -4.37 -3.78
C ASP A 70 2.57 -4.76 -5.22
N PHE A 71 3.05 -3.82 -6.06
CA PHE A 71 3.64 -4.17 -7.35
C PHE A 71 4.86 -5.09 -7.21
N LEU A 72 5.77 -4.80 -6.28
CA LEU A 72 6.94 -5.66 -6.04
C LEU A 72 6.52 -7.04 -5.52
N LYS A 73 5.57 -7.10 -4.57
CA LYS A 73 5.05 -8.38 -4.07
C LYS A 73 4.41 -9.20 -5.19
N ALA A 74 3.60 -8.59 -6.04
CA ALA A 74 2.96 -9.26 -7.16
C ALA A 74 4.01 -9.78 -8.16
N THR A 75 5.02 -8.94 -8.48
CA THR A 75 6.13 -9.32 -9.36
C THR A 75 6.87 -10.55 -8.82
N ARG A 76 7.24 -10.54 -7.54
CA ARG A 76 7.90 -11.68 -6.88
C ARG A 76 7.03 -12.93 -6.85
N ARG A 77 5.74 -12.78 -6.50
CA ARG A 77 4.80 -13.89 -6.33
C ARG A 77 4.47 -14.57 -7.65
N ASP A 78 4.18 -13.79 -8.69
CA ASP A 78 3.54 -14.28 -9.91
C ASP A 78 4.52 -14.40 -11.09
N LEU A 79 5.60 -13.61 -11.10
CA LEU A 79 6.55 -13.55 -12.22
C LEU A 79 7.95 -14.04 -11.84
N GLY A 80 8.24 -14.22 -10.55
CA GLY A 80 9.56 -14.62 -10.06
C GLY A 80 10.65 -13.56 -10.22
N GLY A 81 10.27 -12.32 -10.55
CA GLY A 81 11.19 -11.18 -10.64
C GLY A 81 11.40 -10.49 -9.29
N ASP A 82 12.26 -9.48 -9.27
CA ASP A 82 12.58 -8.68 -8.09
C ASP A 82 12.74 -7.19 -8.45
N TYR A 83 13.27 -6.39 -7.52
CA TYR A 83 13.67 -5.02 -7.78
C TYR A 83 14.53 -4.92 -9.04
N ASN A 84 14.33 -3.85 -9.79
CA ASN A 84 15.05 -3.52 -11.03
C ASN A 84 14.73 -4.42 -12.22
N ASP A 85 13.84 -5.41 -12.08
CA ASP A 85 13.27 -6.11 -13.23
C ASP A 85 12.14 -5.29 -13.85
N VAL A 86 12.07 -5.30 -15.18
CA VAL A 86 11.00 -4.64 -15.94
C VAL A 86 9.87 -5.62 -16.18
N VAL A 87 8.69 -5.28 -15.69
CA VAL A 87 7.43 -5.96 -15.99
C VAL A 87 6.76 -5.26 -17.16
N TYR A 88 6.25 -6.04 -18.11
CA TYR A 88 5.49 -5.50 -19.23
C TYR A 88 4.24 -6.35 -19.51
N ILE A 89 3.22 -5.69 -20.03
CA ILE A 89 1.98 -6.32 -20.49
C ILE A 89 1.74 -5.86 -21.91
N ASN A 90 1.68 -6.85 -22.81
CA ASN A 90 1.56 -6.63 -24.26
C ASN A 90 0.13 -6.35 -24.76
N LYS A 91 -0.86 -6.32 -23.86
CA LYS A 91 -2.25 -6.02 -24.16
C LYS A 91 -2.81 -5.06 -23.11
N PRO A 92 -3.72 -4.15 -23.48
CA PRO A 92 -4.37 -3.29 -22.50
C PRO A 92 -5.15 -4.08 -21.45
N PHE A 93 -5.36 -3.46 -20.30
CA PHE A 93 -6.15 -4.07 -19.24
C PHE A 93 -7.64 -4.02 -19.57
N ALA A 94 -8.37 -5.05 -19.15
CA ALA A 94 -9.83 -5.03 -19.12
C ALA A 94 -10.31 -4.73 -17.69
N SER A 95 -11.56 -4.29 -17.54
CA SER A 95 -12.16 -3.94 -16.24
C SER A 95 -12.19 -5.09 -15.21
N ASN A 96 -12.03 -6.33 -15.67
CA ASN A 96 -11.92 -7.51 -14.81
C ASN A 96 -10.51 -7.78 -14.29
N LYS A 97 -9.56 -6.87 -14.52
CA LYS A 97 -8.19 -6.95 -14.04
C LYS A 97 -8.05 -6.03 -12.83
N GLY A 98 -7.42 -6.52 -11.76
CA GLY A 98 -7.24 -5.78 -10.49
C GLY A 98 -6.20 -4.67 -10.55
N PHE A 99 -6.00 -4.04 -11.71
CA PHE A 99 -5.09 -2.90 -11.86
C PHE A 99 -5.88 -1.61 -11.65
N LEU A 100 -5.45 -0.79 -10.69
CA LEU A 100 -6.17 0.41 -10.29
C LEU A 100 -6.26 1.39 -11.46
N THR A 101 -7.49 1.68 -11.90
CA THR A 101 -7.80 2.68 -12.94
C THR A 101 -6.94 2.58 -14.20
N ALA A 102 -6.66 1.35 -14.66
CA ALA A 102 -5.88 1.14 -15.87
C ALA A 102 -6.56 1.73 -17.11
N ASN A 103 -5.73 2.15 -18.06
CA ASN A 103 -6.16 2.44 -19.42
C ASN A 103 -6.47 1.11 -20.16
N ASP A 104 -7.54 1.12 -20.97
CA ASP A 104 -8.05 -0.03 -21.72
C ASP A 104 -7.64 -0.07 -23.20
N VAL A 105 -6.82 0.88 -23.65
CA VAL A 105 -6.27 0.96 -25.01
C VAL A 105 -4.73 0.96 -25.07
N THR A 106 -4.04 1.19 -23.95
CA THR A 106 -2.57 1.29 -23.89
C THR A 106 -1.92 0.08 -23.22
N ALA A 107 -0.82 -0.42 -23.79
CA ALA A 107 0.04 -1.41 -23.16
C ALA A 107 0.94 -0.77 -22.09
N TYR A 108 1.25 -1.49 -21.02
CA TYR A 108 2.02 -0.96 -19.89
C TYR A 108 3.36 -1.67 -19.72
N ALA A 109 4.36 -0.92 -19.29
CA ALA A 109 5.58 -1.45 -18.71
C ALA A 109 5.94 -0.62 -17.47
N TRP A 110 6.47 -1.27 -16.44
CA TRP A 110 6.92 -0.62 -15.22
C TRP A 110 8.00 -1.46 -14.55
N GLY A 111 8.72 -0.85 -13.61
CA GLY A 111 9.64 -1.55 -12.72
C GLY A 111 9.59 -0.94 -11.34
N THR A 112 9.65 -1.76 -10.30
CA THR A 112 9.93 -1.26 -8.95
C THR A 112 11.44 -1.21 -8.78
N ILE A 113 12.01 -0.01 -8.72
CA ILE A 113 13.45 0.22 -8.84
C ILE A 113 14.05 0.62 -7.49
N THR A 114 15.27 0.17 -7.19
CA THR A 114 16.00 0.58 -5.98
C THR A 114 17.49 0.78 -6.24
N SER A 115 17.98 2.00 -6.00
CA SER A 115 19.41 2.33 -6.03
C SER A 115 20.16 1.88 -4.77
N ARG A 116 19.59 1.01 -3.93
CA ARG A 116 20.26 0.55 -2.68
C ARG A 116 21.64 -0.04 -2.95
N ASN A 117 21.80 -0.78 -4.05
CA ASN A 117 23.03 -1.49 -4.37
C ASN A 117 23.99 -0.69 -5.27
N GLY A 118 23.64 0.55 -5.60
CA GLY A 118 24.44 1.40 -6.48
C GLY A 118 23.60 2.22 -7.45
N PRO A 119 24.26 3.03 -8.30
CA PRO A 119 23.61 3.76 -9.37
C PRO A 119 22.79 2.86 -10.29
N ILE A 120 21.66 3.36 -10.78
CA ILE A 120 20.82 2.68 -11.76
C ILE A 120 20.68 3.56 -12.99
N VAL A 121 20.76 2.93 -14.16
CA VAL A 121 20.48 3.57 -15.43
C VAL A 121 19.18 3.01 -15.98
N ILE A 122 18.21 3.88 -16.24
CA ILE A 122 16.99 3.55 -16.98
C ILE A 122 17.19 4.03 -18.41
N GLU A 123 17.15 3.11 -19.36
CA GLU A 123 17.19 3.43 -20.78
C GLU A 123 15.77 3.42 -21.37
N VAL A 124 15.34 4.56 -21.89
CA VAL A 124 14.07 4.72 -22.59
C VAL A 124 14.35 4.69 -24.09
N PRO A 125 13.79 3.72 -24.84
CA PRO A 125 13.95 3.69 -26.29
C PRO A 125 13.30 4.90 -26.96
N ALA A 126 13.89 5.34 -28.08
CA ALA A 126 13.31 6.38 -28.91
C ALA A 126 11.90 6.00 -29.40
N ALA A 127 11.03 7.00 -29.50
CA ALA A 127 9.73 6.82 -30.12
C ALA A 127 9.90 6.41 -31.59
N SER A 128 9.00 5.56 -32.05
CA SER A 128 8.89 5.07 -33.43
C SER A 128 7.45 5.13 -33.88
N ASP A 129 7.21 4.85 -35.16
CA ASP A 129 5.85 4.76 -35.73
C ASP A 129 4.98 3.69 -35.05
N LYS A 130 5.59 2.75 -34.32
CA LYS A 130 4.90 1.61 -33.69
C LYS A 130 4.75 1.75 -32.18
N VAL A 131 5.75 2.34 -31.53
CA VAL A 131 5.85 2.40 -30.07
C VAL A 131 6.36 3.77 -29.67
N SER A 132 5.64 4.40 -28.76
CA SER A 132 6.04 5.62 -28.08
C SER A 132 5.82 5.42 -26.60
N TYR A 133 6.87 5.59 -25.80
CA TYR A 133 6.76 5.54 -24.35
C TYR A 133 6.28 6.89 -23.84
N PHE A 134 5.35 6.86 -22.90
CA PHE A 134 4.90 8.02 -22.13
C PHE A 134 4.78 7.58 -20.68
N GLY A 135 5.43 8.29 -19.77
CA GLY A 135 5.37 7.95 -18.35
C GLY A 135 6.26 8.82 -17.51
N SER A 136 6.32 8.48 -16.22
CA SER A 136 7.08 9.21 -15.22
C SER A 136 7.86 8.23 -14.35
N VAL A 137 9.07 8.61 -13.98
CA VAL A 137 9.74 7.98 -12.84
C VAL A 137 9.26 8.71 -11.59
N VAL A 138 8.70 7.96 -10.65
CA VAL A 138 8.16 8.47 -9.38
C VAL A 138 8.92 7.89 -8.20
N ASN A 139 8.94 8.61 -7.08
CA ASN A 139 9.46 8.07 -5.83
C ASN A 139 8.44 7.12 -5.17
N GLN A 140 8.78 6.56 -4.01
CA GLN A 140 7.92 5.64 -3.27
C GLN A 140 6.53 6.22 -2.93
N TRP A 141 6.40 7.54 -2.75
CA TRP A 141 5.12 8.22 -2.47
C TRP A 141 4.43 8.72 -3.74
N GLU A 142 4.79 8.18 -4.91
CA GLU A 142 4.25 8.55 -6.22
C GLU A 142 4.49 10.01 -6.61
N GLN A 143 5.47 10.68 -6.00
CA GLN A 143 5.86 12.03 -6.41
C GLN A 143 6.75 11.95 -7.66
N PRO A 144 6.46 12.73 -8.73
CA PRO A 144 7.22 12.69 -9.96
C PRO A 144 8.64 13.22 -9.77
N ILE A 145 9.60 12.50 -10.35
CA ILE A 145 11.01 12.88 -10.41
C ILE A 145 11.34 13.41 -11.80
N VAL A 146 10.97 12.66 -12.84
CA VAL A 146 11.19 13.02 -14.24
C VAL A 146 10.17 12.34 -15.15
N ASP A 147 9.72 13.05 -16.17
CA ASP A 147 8.85 12.52 -17.22
C ASP A 147 9.66 12.09 -18.44
N VAL A 148 9.19 11.05 -19.13
CA VAL A 148 9.80 10.46 -20.32
C VAL A 148 8.80 10.42 -21.48
N GLY A 149 9.31 10.38 -22.70
CA GLY A 149 8.52 10.38 -23.93
C GLY A 149 8.39 11.73 -24.62
N PRO A 150 7.47 11.86 -25.60
CA PRO A 150 7.34 13.06 -26.44
C PRO A 150 7.19 14.39 -25.70
N ALA A 151 6.55 14.37 -24.53
CA ALA A 151 6.37 15.55 -23.67
C ALA A 151 7.32 15.56 -22.45
N GLY A 152 8.14 14.52 -22.29
CA GLY A 152 9.11 14.39 -21.21
C GLY A 152 10.47 14.98 -21.55
N ALA A 153 11.45 14.70 -20.70
CA ALA A 153 12.80 15.23 -20.85
C ALA A 153 13.51 14.76 -22.13
N ASP A 154 13.20 13.55 -22.63
CA ASP A 154 13.79 13.01 -23.86
C ASP A 154 13.13 13.53 -25.16
N GLN A 155 11.99 14.25 -25.07
CA GLN A 155 11.26 14.77 -26.23
C GLN A 155 10.91 13.71 -27.30
N GLY A 156 10.73 12.46 -26.88
CA GLY A 156 10.45 11.31 -27.76
C GLY A 156 11.68 10.74 -28.45
N LYS A 157 12.88 11.29 -28.21
CA LYS A 157 14.13 10.80 -28.82
C LYS A 157 14.73 9.62 -28.06
N GLY A 158 14.13 9.25 -26.93
CA GLY A 158 14.71 8.29 -26.01
C GLY A 158 15.93 8.87 -25.29
N GLY A 159 16.43 8.14 -24.31
CA GLY A 159 17.53 8.61 -23.50
C GLY A 159 17.84 7.67 -22.35
N LYS A 160 18.94 7.95 -21.68
CA LYS A 160 19.33 7.26 -20.47
C LYS A 160 19.16 8.20 -19.28
N TYR A 161 18.70 7.65 -18.17
CA TYR A 161 18.42 8.38 -16.94
C TYR A 161 19.14 7.71 -15.79
N VAL A 162 20.06 8.45 -15.15
CA VAL A 162 20.85 7.92 -14.04
C VAL A 162 20.22 8.32 -12.71
N PHE A 163 19.94 7.31 -11.88
CA PHE A 163 19.43 7.46 -10.53
C PHE A 163 20.49 7.01 -9.53
N LEU A 164 20.90 7.93 -8.67
CA LEU A 164 21.92 7.68 -7.66
C LEU A 164 21.30 7.25 -6.33
N PRO A 165 22.00 6.43 -5.54
CA PRO A 165 21.67 6.26 -4.13
C PRO A 165 21.69 7.61 -3.39
N PRO A 166 20.89 7.79 -2.32
CA PRO A 166 21.03 8.94 -1.45
C PRO A 166 22.48 9.06 -0.92
N ASN A 167 23.04 10.26 -0.95
CA ASN A 167 24.42 10.55 -0.51
C ASN A 167 25.50 9.73 -1.23
N TYR A 168 25.33 9.47 -2.53
CA TYR A 168 26.29 8.70 -3.30
C TYR A 168 27.64 9.41 -3.48
N GLU A 169 28.71 8.77 -2.99
CA GLU A 169 30.12 9.17 -3.15
C GLU A 169 30.96 8.03 -3.77
N GLY A 170 30.31 7.09 -4.45
CA GLY A 170 30.93 5.86 -4.95
C GLY A 170 31.63 6.01 -6.31
N THR A 171 32.13 4.88 -6.80
CA THR A 171 32.71 4.71 -8.14
C THR A 171 31.79 3.83 -8.99
N PRO A 172 31.43 4.23 -10.22
CA PRO A 172 31.88 5.43 -10.95
C PRO A 172 31.37 6.73 -10.32
N SER A 173 32.14 7.81 -10.39
CA SER A 173 31.70 9.09 -9.80
C SER A 173 30.47 9.62 -10.53
N LYS A 174 29.76 10.58 -9.93
CA LYS A 174 28.65 11.26 -10.62
C LYS A 174 29.08 11.83 -11.98
N ALA A 175 30.28 12.41 -12.06
CA ALA A 175 30.80 12.98 -13.31
C ALA A 175 31.10 11.90 -14.36
N ASP A 176 31.61 10.74 -13.93
CA ASP A 176 31.86 9.61 -14.83
C ASP A 176 30.55 9.06 -15.39
N LEU A 177 29.55 8.90 -14.52
CA LEU A 177 28.22 8.46 -14.93
C LEU A 177 27.62 9.45 -15.93
N GLU A 178 27.63 10.75 -15.64
CA GLU A 178 27.14 11.82 -16.52
C GLU A 178 27.83 11.82 -17.90
N ALA A 179 29.07 11.36 -18.01
CA ALA A 179 29.78 11.26 -19.29
C ALA A 179 29.37 10.05 -20.14
N GLU A 180 28.73 9.03 -19.54
CA GLU A 180 28.27 7.80 -20.21
C GLU A 180 26.79 7.86 -20.68
N VAL A 181 26.04 8.88 -20.23
CA VAL A 181 24.61 9.11 -20.48
C VAL A 181 24.39 10.12 -21.59
#